data_AF-A0A0C9W3K4-F1
#
_entry.id   AF-A0A0C9W3K4-F1
#
_cell.length_a   1.000
_cell.length_b   1.000
_cell.length_c   1.000
_cell.angle_alpha   90.00
_cell.angle_beta   90.00
_cell.angle_gamma   90.00
#
_symmetry.space_group_name_H-M   'P 1'
#
loop_
_entity.id
_entity.type
_entity.pdbx_description
1 polymer ?
#
loop_
_entity_poly.entity_id
_entity_poly.type
_entity_poly.pdbx_seq_one_letter_code
_entity_poly.pdbx_strand_id
1 'polypeptide(L)'
;MRFEQRGDGKDLDEAIEHHRVALWLTPAGHPHRLTLPNNLANALKMRFERRGDGKDLDEAIEHHRVALQLMPAGHPHCLTSLNNLASALSTRFEQQGDRKDLDEAIQISSRSASQSLAHPSHLRARLNLAKMHVALWRSRHDPQDLDDAMNHYRAAAQCAPAGLLRRLESSLQWVEDAEEHQHTSALDAYAQSLQLLDSHISATASVSSRHQARKHFPPDLSVNAASCALRQGDVCRAVEFLEQGRAPHWAQIARFRTSLDDLRSRDPCAEVLVKRFRDLSAMLNRPAHTSFDEGRSITMVEAEAQHYRDLVEEWNKTFVKQLAKGPSSS
;
A
#
# COMPACT_ATOMS: atom_id res chain seq x y z
N MET A 1 18.29 -10.33 19.39
CA MET A 1 17.69 -11.22 18.36
C MET A 1 17.53 -12.67 18.85
N ARG A 2 16.84 -12.89 19.99
CA ARG A 2 16.42 -14.23 20.48
C ARG A 2 15.09 -14.19 21.24
N PHE A 3 14.47 -13.02 21.39
CA PHE A 3 13.19 -12.82 22.09
C PHE A 3 12.00 -12.83 21.11
N GLU A 4 12.22 -12.46 19.85
CA GLU A 4 11.17 -12.30 18.81
C GLU A 4 10.59 -13.61 18.26
N GLN A 5 11.15 -14.78 18.57
CA GLN A 5 10.60 -16.06 18.07
C GLN A 5 9.92 -16.93 19.14
N ARG A 6 9.97 -16.58 20.43
CA ARG A 6 9.42 -17.42 21.51
C ARG A 6 8.26 -16.79 22.30
N GLY A 7 8.10 -15.46 22.26
CA GLY A 7 6.97 -14.75 22.91
C GLY A 7 5.71 -14.67 22.05
N ASP A 8 5.88 -14.45 20.75
CA ASP A 8 4.84 -14.09 19.79
C ASP A 8 3.65 -15.07 19.73
N GLY A 9 3.91 -16.37 19.86
CA GLY A 9 2.86 -17.39 19.82
C GLY A 9 1.95 -17.38 21.06
N LYS A 10 2.49 -17.10 22.25
CA LYS A 10 1.72 -17.04 23.51
C LYS A 10 1.02 -15.69 23.65
N ASP A 11 1.71 -14.61 23.29
CA ASP A 11 1.15 -13.26 23.30
C ASP A 11 -0.10 -13.17 22.40
N LEU A 12 -0.09 -13.89 21.26
CA LEU A 12 -1.23 -13.95 20.35
C LEU A 12 -2.42 -14.76 20.90
N ASP A 13 -2.16 -15.87 21.58
CA ASP A 13 -3.21 -16.65 22.24
C ASP A 13 -3.85 -15.84 23.39
N GLU A 14 -3.03 -15.14 24.18
CA GLU A 14 -3.51 -14.23 25.23
C GLU A 14 -4.33 -13.07 24.65
N ALA A 15 -3.89 -12.47 23.55
CA ALA A 15 -4.64 -11.42 22.87
C ALA A 15 -6.02 -11.90 22.37
N ILE A 16 -6.10 -13.11 21.82
CA ILE A 16 -7.37 -13.72 21.39
C ILE A 16 -8.30 -13.91 22.57
N GLU A 17 -7.81 -14.46 23.69
CA GLU A 17 -8.62 -14.65 24.90
C GLU A 17 -9.08 -13.30 25.49
N HIS A 18 -8.22 -12.29 25.51
CA HIS A 18 -8.62 -10.94 25.93
C HIS A 18 -9.71 -10.35 25.03
N HIS A 19 -9.63 -10.52 23.71
CA HIS A 19 -10.67 -10.07 22.79
C HIS A 19 -11.98 -10.82 22.98
N ARG A 20 -11.94 -12.14 23.25
CA ARG A 20 -13.13 -12.95 23.56
C ARG A 20 -13.80 -12.47 24.85
N VAL A 21 -13.03 -12.26 25.92
CA VAL A 21 -13.52 -11.74 27.20
C VAL A 21 -14.11 -10.34 27.02
N ALA A 22 -13.42 -9.45 26.30
CA ALA A 22 -13.93 -8.10 26.02
C ALA A 22 -15.26 -8.14 25.27
N LEU A 23 -15.40 -9.01 24.26
CA LEU A 23 -16.63 -9.17 23.50
C LEU A 23 -17.79 -9.71 24.37
N TRP A 24 -17.48 -10.60 25.31
CA TRP A 24 -18.45 -11.13 26.27
C TRP A 24 -18.91 -10.09 27.29
N LEU A 25 -17.97 -9.29 27.83
CA LEU A 25 -18.25 -8.28 28.85
C LEU A 25 -18.92 -7.01 28.32
N THR A 26 -18.71 -6.67 27.04
CA THR A 26 -19.21 -5.42 26.47
C THR A 26 -20.69 -5.54 26.08
N PRO A 27 -21.64 -4.78 26.66
CA PRO A 27 -23.08 -4.93 26.36
C PRO A 27 -23.47 -4.63 24.90
N ALA A 28 -24.61 -5.17 24.47
CA ALA A 28 -25.21 -4.82 23.19
C ALA A 28 -25.56 -3.32 23.15
N GLY A 29 -25.09 -2.60 22.13
CA GLY A 29 -25.28 -1.15 22.00
C GLY A 29 -24.08 -0.29 22.44
N HIS A 30 -23.04 -0.87 23.05
CA HIS A 30 -21.82 -0.13 23.36
C HIS A 30 -21.05 0.21 22.06
N PRO A 31 -20.59 1.46 21.86
CA PRO A 31 -19.89 1.88 20.63
C PRO A 31 -18.68 0.98 20.27
N HIS A 32 -17.83 0.65 21.26
CA HIS A 32 -16.69 -0.24 21.05
C HIS A 32 -17.06 -1.70 20.71
N ARG A 33 -18.30 -2.14 20.93
CA ARG A 33 -18.73 -3.51 20.56
C ARG A 33 -18.68 -3.71 19.04
N LEU A 34 -18.76 -2.63 18.26
CA LEU A 34 -18.72 -2.67 16.80
C LEU A 34 -17.35 -3.09 16.24
N THR A 35 -16.26 -2.76 16.93
CA THR A 35 -14.89 -2.99 16.45
C THR A 35 -14.25 -4.26 17.03
N LEU A 36 -14.72 -4.72 18.20
CA LEU A 36 -14.21 -5.93 18.87
C LEU A 36 -14.22 -7.19 17.99
N PRO A 37 -15.31 -7.54 17.26
CA PRO A 37 -15.31 -8.72 16.39
C PRO A 37 -14.26 -8.62 15.28
N ASN A 38 -14.04 -7.43 14.71
CA ASN A 38 -13.04 -7.24 13.68
C ASN A 38 -11.60 -7.41 14.21
N ASN A 39 -11.33 -6.98 15.45
CA ASN A 39 -10.02 -7.14 16.08
C ASN A 39 -9.76 -8.61 16.44
N LEU A 40 -10.76 -9.30 17.00
CA LEU A 40 -10.70 -10.73 17.26
C LEU A 40 -10.43 -11.52 15.96
N ALA A 41 -11.16 -11.20 14.89
CA ALA A 41 -10.97 -11.83 13.59
C ALA A 41 -9.55 -11.64 13.04
N ASN A 42 -8.99 -10.43 13.16
CA ASN A 42 -7.59 -10.18 12.74
C ASN A 42 -6.59 -11.01 13.55
N ALA A 43 -6.79 -11.13 14.88
CA ALA A 43 -5.92 -11.93 15.74
C ALA A 43 -5.97 -13.42 15.37
N LEU A 44 -7.16 -13.95 15.12
CA LEU A 44 -7.37 -15.32 14.65
C LEU A 44 -6.72 -15.56 13.28
N LYS A 45 -6.90 -14.64 12.30
CA LYS A 45 -6.23 -14.73 11.00
C LYS A 45 -4.70 -14.73 11.12
N MET A 46 -4.13 -13.89 11.99
CA MET A 46 -2.69 -13.90 12.25
C MET A 46 -2.22 -15.21 12.88
N ARG A 47 -3.03 -15.82 13.76
CA ARG A 47 -2.68 -17.12 14.38
C ARG A 47 -2.71 -18.23 13.34
N PHE A 48 -3.73 -18.20 12.49
CA PHE A 48 -3.82 -19.07 11.33
C PHE A 48 -2.59 -18.93 10.40
N GLU A 49 -2.17 -17.72 10.04
CA GLU A 49 -1.00 -17.50 9.16
C GLU A 49 0.29 -18.10 9.75
N ARG A 50 0.37 -18.22 11.08
CA ARG A 50 1.53 -18.78 11.79
C ARG A 50 1.44 -20.29 12.01
N ARG A 51 0.24 -20.83 12.25
CA ARG A 51 0.04 -22.22 12.70
C ARG A 51 -0.63 -23.11 11.66
N GLY A 52 -1.33 -22.52 10.69
CA GLY A 52 -2.06 -23.21 9.64
C GLY A 52 -3.35 -23.90 10.10
N ASP A 53 -3.87 -23.59 11.30
CA ASP A 53 -5.13 -24.20 11.77
C ASP A 53 -6.34 -23.55 11.09
N GLY A 54 -6.92 -24.23 10.09
CA GLY A 54 -8.07 -23.73 9.33
C GLY A 54 -9.27 -23.31 10.20
N LYS A 55 -9.43 -23.84 11.42
CA LYS A 55 -10.50 -23.42 12.33
C LYS A 55 -10.38 -21.95 12.74
N ASP A 56 -9.16 -21.46 12.91
CA ASP A 56 -8.91 -20.05 13.23
C ASP A 56 -9.35 -19.15 12.08
N LEU A 57 -9.13 -19.58 10.84
CA LEU A 57 -9.56 -18.84 9.66
C LEU A 57 -11.08 -18.83 9.51
N ASP A 58 -11.73 -19.97 9.76
CA ASP A 58 -13.19 -20.06 9.75
C ASP A 58 -13.81 -19.17 10.83
N GLU A 59 -13.26 -19.17 12.05
CA GLU A 59 -13.70 -18.30 13.14
C GLU A 59 -13.47 -16.82 12.81
N ALA A 60 -12.34 -16.48 12.16
CA ALA A 60 -12.06 -15.12 11.71
C ALA A 60 -13.10 -14.64 10.68
N ILE A 61 -13.47 -15.47 9.72
CA ILE A 61 -14.49 -15.15 8.69
C ILE A 61 -15.84 -14.86 9.35
N GLU A 62 -16.27 -15.69 10.31
CA GLU A 62 -17.53 -15.47 11.03
C GLU A 62 -17.51 -14.18 11.84
N HIS A 63 -16.41 -13.87 12.53
CA HIS A 63 -16.29 -12.61 13.26
C HIS A 63 -16.24 -11.38 12.35
N HIS A 64 -15.63 -11.46 11.17
CA HIS A 64 -15.70 -10.39 10.17
C HIS A 64 -17.12 -10.18 9.65
N ARG A 65 -17.88 -11.25 9.41
CA ARG A 65 -19.30 -11.17 9.01
C ARG A 65 -20.16 -10.52 10.10
N VAL A 66 -19.96 -10.90 11.36
CA VAL A 66 -20.62 -10.27 12.51
C VAL A 66 -20.28 -8.79 12.59
N ALA A 67 -19.02 -8.41 12.42
CA ALA A 67 -18.61 -7.00 12.42
C ALA A 67 -19.37 -6.19 11.37
N LEU A 68 -19.52 -6.73 10.15
CA LEU A 68 -20.23 -6.08 9.05
C LEU A 68 -21.75 -5.99 9.29
N GLN A 69 -22.37 -6.96 9.96
CA GLN A 69 -23.78 -6.89 10.34
C GLN A 69 -24.02 -5.79 11.38
N LEU A 70 -23.06 -5.55 12.27
CA LEU A 70 -23.17 -4.55 13.33
C LEU A 70 -22.88 -3.12 12.84
N MET A 71 -22.14 -2.95 11.73
CA MET A 71 -21.77 -1.65 11.19
C MET A 71 -22.73 -1.16 10.10
N PRO A 72 -23.44 -0.02 10.30
CA PRO A 72 -24.26 0.59 9.26
C PRO A 72 -23.44 0.96 8.01
N ALA A 73 -24.13 1.05 6.86
CA ALA A 73 -23.55 1.63 5.66
C ALA A 73 -23.09 3.07 5.94
N GLY A 74 -21.83 3.37 5.64
CA GLY A 74 -21.22 4.66 5.97
C GLY A 74 -20.47 4.70 7.31
N HIS A 75 -20.33 3.58 8.01
CA HIS A 75 -19.45 3.52 9.17
C HIS A 75 -17.96 3.54 8.72
N PRO A 76 -17.07 4.35 9.33
CA PRO A 76 -15.67 4.48 8.92
C PRO A 76 -14.88 3.16 8.87
N HIS A 77 -15.21 2.22 9.76
CA HIS A 77 -14.54 0.91 9.82
C HIS A 77 -15.14 -0.15 8.88
N CYS A 78 -16.28 0.14 8.23
CA CYS A 78 -16.95 -0.82 7.35
C CYS A 78 -16.07 -1.24 6.17
N LEU A 79 -15.42 -0.28 5.49
CA LEU A 79 -14.51 -0.57 4.37
C LEU A 79 -13.31 -1.44 4.79
N THR A 80 -12.79 -1.24 5.99
CA THR A 80 -11.68 -2.04 6.51
C THR A 80 -12.11 -3.47 6.77
N SER A 81 -13.29 -3.67 7.37
CA SER A 81 -13.82 -5.02 7.62
C SER A 81 -14.22 -5.73 6.34
N LEU A 82 -14.75 -5.04 5.32
CA LEU A 82 -14.97 -5.62 3.99
C LEU A 82 -13.66 -6.13 3.38
N ASN A 83 -12.60 -5.31 3.42
CA ASN A 83 -11.29 -5.70 2.89
C ASN A 83 -10.66 -6.87 3.66
N ASN A 84 -10.87 -6.96 4.98
CA ASN A 84 -10.34 -8.06 5.79
C ASN A 84 -11.12 -9.35 5.55
N LEU A 85 -12.46 -9.29 5.48
CA LEU A 85 -13.29 -10.45 5.12
C LEU A 85 -12.89 -11.00 3.76
N ALA A 86 -12.78 -10.13 2.75
CA ALA A 86 -12.32 -10.50 1.42
C ALA A 86 -10.94 -11.17 1.43
N SER A 87 -9.99 -10.65 2.22
CA SER A 87 -8.68 -11.28 2.36
C SER A 87 -8.77 -12.65 3.02
N ALA A 88 -9.57 -12.83 4.08
CA ALA A 88 -9.73 -14.10 4.77
C ALA A 88 -10.37 -15.17 3.87
N LEU A 89 -11.40 -14.80 3.11
CA LEU A 89 -12.05 -15.68 2.12
C LEU A 89 -11.08 -16.09 1.01
N SER A 90 -10.28 -15.16 0.48
CA SER A 90 -9.24 -15.48 -0.52
C SER A 90 -8.22 -16.49 0.03
N THR A 91 -7.77 -16.30 1.27
CA THR A 91 -6.84 -17.22 1.92
C THR A 91 -7.47 -18.59 2.15
N ARG A 92 -8.76 -18.67 2.48
CA ARG A 92 -9.46 -19.95 2.63
C ARG A 92 -9.59 -20.66 1.29
N PHE A 93 -9.90 -19.93 0.22
CA PHE A 93 -9.88 -20.46 -1.14
C PHE A 93 -8.51 -21.05 -1.51
N GLU A 94 -7.41 -20.35 -1.24
CA GLU A 94 -6.06 -20.85 -1.53
C GLU A 94 -5.76 -22.18 -0.81
N GLN A 95 -6.34 -22.40 0.37
CA GLN A 95 -6.15 -23.65 1.12
C GLN A 95 -7.11 -24.78 0.73
N GLN A 96 -8.38 -24.46 0.51
CA GLN A 96 -9.45 -25.45 0.40
C GLN A 96 -9.98 -25.59 -1.04
N GLY A 97 -9.71 -24.61 -1.90
CA GLY A 97 -10.18 -24.57 -3.28
C GLY A 97 -11.68 -24.29 -3.45
N ASP A 98 -12.39 -23.86 -2.41
CA ASP A 98 -13.83 -23.55 -2.53
C ASP A 98 -14.05 -22.26 -3.32
N ARG A 99 -14.45 -22.42 -4.57
CA ARG A 99 -14.71 -21.33 -5.50
C ARG A 99 -15.75 -20.33 -4.96
N LYS A 100 -16.69 -20.76 -4.12
CA LYS A 100 -17.70 -19.85 -3.54
C LYS A 100 -17.04 -18.77 -2.68
N ASP A 101 -15.97 -19.11 -1.96
CA ASP A 101 -15.24 -18.14 -1.17
C ASP A 101 -14.57 -17.10 -2.04
N LEU A 102 -13.95 -17.51 -3.14
CA LEU A 102 -13.31 -16.61 -4.08
C LEU A 102 -14.32 -15.68 -4.76
N ASP A 103 -15.45 -16.22 -5.21
CA ASP A 103 -16.54 -15.45 -5.82
C ASP A 103 -17.12 -14.42 -4.82
N GLU A 104 -17.34 -14.81 -3.56
CA GLU A 104 -17.78 -13.90 -2.49
C GLU A 104 -16.73 -12.80 -2.23
N ALA A 105 -15.46 -13.18 -2.18
CA ALA A 105 -14.36 -12.26 -1.90
C ALA A 105 -14.18 -11.20 -3.01
N ILE A 106 -14.35 -11.59 -4.28
CA ILE A 106 -14.33 -10.68 -5.44
C ILE A 106 -15.51 -9.71 -5.37
N GLN A 107 -16.71 -10.19 -5.06
CA GLN A 107 -17.89 -9.33 -4.91
C GLN A 107 -17.70 -8.29 -3.81
N ILE A 108 -17.20 -8.72 -2.64
CA ILE A 108 -16.93 -7.83 -1.50
C ILE A 108 -15.87 -6.79 -1.85
N SER A 109 -14.75 -7.21 -2.45
CA SER A 109 -13.66 -6.28 -2.81
C SER A 109 -14.07 -5.31 -3.92
N SER A 110 -14.89 -5.75 -4.89
CA SER A 110 -15.43 -4.90 -5.95
C SER A 110 -16.37 -3.84 -5.38
N ARG A 111 -17.26 -4.23 -4.47
CA ARG A 111 -18.13 -3.30 -3.74
C ARG A 111 -17.30 -2.30 -2.94
N SER A 112 -16.31 -2.77 -2.17
CA SER A 112 -15.39 -1.91 -1.40
C SER A 112 -14.70 -0.89 -2.32
N ALA A 113 -14.13 -1.34 -3.45
CA ALA A 113 -13.47 -0.47 -4.41
C ALA A 113 -14.41 0.60 -5.01
N SER A 114 -15.65 0.24 -5.33
CA SER A 114 -16.65 1.20 -5.84
C SER A 114 -17.06 2.27 -4.82
N GLN A 115 -17.11 1.90 -3.54
CA GLN A 115 -17.53 2.79 -2.44
C GLN A 115 -16.40 3.69 -1.95
N SER A 116 -15.15 3.37 -2.30
CA SER A 116 -13.98 3.96 -1.67
C SER A 116 -13.09 4.75 -2.63
N LEU A 117 -13.56 5.20 -3.80
CA LEU A 117 -12.72 5.82 -4.86
C LEU A 117 -11.80 6.95 -4.35
N ALA A 118 -12.24 7.72 -3.35
CA ALA A 118 -11.47 8.79 -2.74
C ALA A 118 -10.70 8.39 -1.46
N HIS A 119 -10.84 7.15 -0.98
CA HIS A 119 -10.32 6.70 0.32
C HIS A 119 -9.04 5.87 0.18
N PRO A 120 -8.07 5.93 1.12
CA PRO A 120 -6.87 5.08 1.11
C PRO A 120 -7.16 3.58 1.05
N SER A 121 -8.32 3.14 1.55
CA SER A 121 -8.78 1.74 1.48
C SER A 121 -9.06 1.27 0.05
N HIS A 122 -9.17 2.17 -0.93
CA HIS A 122 -9.29 1.81 -2.34
C HIS A 122 -8.11 1.00 -2.82
N LEU A 123 -6.89 1.41 -2.43
CA LEU A 123 -5.67 0.68 -2.78
C LEU A 123 -5.73 -0.77 -2.28
N ARG A 124 -6.18 -0.97 -1.03
CA ARG A 124 -6.28 -2.31 -0.43
C ARG A 124 -7.35 -3.16 -1.12
N ALA A 125 -8.51 -2.58 -1.44
CA ALA A 125 -9.55 -3.27 -2.19
C ALA A 125 -9.07 -3.70 -3.59
N ARG A 126 -8.36 -2.81 -4.31
CA ARG A 126 -7.76 -3.11 -5.61
C ARG A 126 -6.68 -4.20 -5.52
N LEU A 127 -5.81 -4.15 -4.52
CA LEU A 127 -4.81 -5.19 -4.29
C LEU A 127 -5.43 -6.57 -4.01
N ASN A 128 -6.49 -6.61 -3.20
CA ASN A 128 -7.22 -7.86 -2.96
C ASN A 128 -7.80 -8.42 -4.27
N LEU A 129 -8.43 -7.57 -5.09
CA LEU A 129 -8.94 -7.99 -6.41
C LEU A 129 -7.82 -8.52 -7.31
N ALA A 130 -6.67 -7.85 -7.35
CA ALA A 130 -5.54 -8.30 -8.15
C ALA A 130 -5.11 -9.72 -7.77
N LYS A 131 -4.93 -9.98 -6.47
CA LYS A 131 -4.57 -11.32 -5.96
C LYS A 131 -5.64 -12.38 -6.25
N MET A 132 -6.92 -12.03 -6.10
CA MET A 132 -8.03 -12.94 -6.41
C MET A 132 -8.06 -13.31 -7.89
N HIS A 133 -7.81 -12.36 -8.78
CA HIS A 133 -7.74 -12.59 -10.22
C HIS A 133 -6.51 -13.41 -10.62
N VAL A 134 -5.35 -13.24 -9.96
CA VAL A 134 -4.21 -14.16 -10.11
C VAL A 134 -4.57 -15.57 -9.64
N ALA A 135 -5.29 -15.71 -8.52
CA ALA A 135 -5.75 -17.00 -8.03
C ALA A 135 -6.77 -17.66 -8.98
N LEU A 136 -7.66 -16.88 -9.60
CA LEU A 136 -8.54 -17.33 -10.66
C LEU A 136 -7.75 -17.84 -11.87
N TRP A 137 -6.77 -17.06 -12.35
CA TRP A 137 -5.90 -17.47 -13.45
C TRP A 137 -5.17 -18.79 -13.12
N ARG A 138 -4.61 -18.95 -11.92
CA ARG A 138 -3.97 -20.21 -11.50
C ARG A 138 -4.91 -21.42 -11.55
N SER A 139 -6.21 -21.21 -11.32
CA SER A 139 -7.21 -22.28 -11.35
C SER A 139 -7.81 -22.55 -12.74
N ARG A 140 -8.06 -21.51 -13.54
CA ARG A 140 -8.80 -21.58 -14.82
C ARG A 140 -7.93 -21.42 -16.06
N HIS A 141 -6.77 -20.80 -15.92
CA HIS A 141 -5.86 -20.41 -16.99
C HIS A 141 -6.50 -19.52 -18.07
N ASP A 142 -7.50 -18.71 -17.68
CA ASP A 142 -8.13 -17.72 -18.56
C ASP A 142 -7.25 -16.46 -18.62
N PRO A 143 -6.72 -16.06 -19.80
CA PRO A 143 -5.88 -14.87 -19.93
C PRO A 143 -6.57 -13.59 -19.44
N GLN A 144 -7.90 -13.51 -19.53
CA GLN A 144 -8.65 -12.34 -19.07
C GLN A 144 -8.51 -12.14 -17.55
N ASP A 145 -8.45 -13.24 -16.78
CA ASP A 145 -8.25 -13.17 -15.33
C ASP A 145 -6.88 -12.55 -15.01
N LEU A 146 -5.84 -12.86 -15.80
CA LEU A 146 -4.52 -12.27 -15.63
C LEU A 146 -4.50 -10.79 -16.04
N ASP A 147 -5.14 -10.43 -17.16
CA ASP A 147 -5.28 -9.03 -17.59
C ASP A 147 -6.00 -8.17 -16.52
N ASP A 148 -7.09 -8.70 -15.97
CA ASP A 148 -7.86 -8.04 -14.91
C ASP A 148 -6.99 -7.84 -13.65
N ALA A 149 -6.20 -8.84 -13.26
CA ALA A 149 -5.26 -8.71 -12.14
C ALA A 149 -4.27 -7.55 -12.36
N MET A 150 -3.66 -7.47 -13.54
CA MET A 150 -2.69 -6.41 -13.88
C MET A 150 -3.34 -5.03 -13.91
N ASN A 151 -4.59 -4.93 -14.36
CA ASN A 151 -5.37 -3.69 -14.32
C ASN A 151 -5.68 -3.25 -12.89
N HIS A 152 -5.98 -4.19 -11.99
CA HIS A 152 -6.18 -3.91 -10.57
C HIS A 152 -4.89 -3.44 -9.88
N TYR A 153 -3.75 -4.07 -10.17
CA TYR A 153 -2.45 -3.60 -9.71
C TYR A 153 -2.10 -2.19 -10.20
N ARG A 154 -2.30 -1.93 -11.49
CA ARG A 154 -2.09 -0.60 -12.08
C ARG A 154 -2.95 0.46 -11.39
N ALA A 155 -4.23 0.16 -11.16
CA ALA A 155 -5.14 1.07 -10.43
C ALA A 155 -4.70 1.30 -8.98
N ALA A 156 -4.19 0.27 -8.29
CA ALA A 156 -3.65 0.39 -6.93
C ALA A 156 -2.41 1.32 -6.89
N ALA A 157 -1.47 1.15 -7.82
CA ALA A 157 -0.28 2.00 -7.94
C ALA A 157 -0.60 3.47 -8.27
N GLN A 158 -1.76 3.73 -8.87
CA GLN A 158 -2.24 5.07 -9.21
C GLN A 158 -3.10 5.72 -8.11
N CYS A 159 -3.43 5.00 -7.04
CA CYS A 159 -4.31 5.49 -5.97
C CYS A 159 -3.62 6.55 -5.09
N ALA A 160 -3.66 7.82 -5.54
CA ALA A 160 -2.98 8.94 -4.87
C ALA A 160 -3.22 9.05 -3.35
N PRO A 161 -4.46 8.90 -2.81
CA PRO A 161 -4.72 9.05 -1.36
C PRO A 161 -3.98 8.05 -0.45
N ALA A 162 -3.43 6.96 -1.01
CA ALA A 162 -2.82 5.89 -0.23
C ALA A 162 -1.37 6.17 0.23
N GLY A 163 -0.75 7.26 -0.24
CA GLY A 163 0.65 7.58 0.06
C GLY A 163 1.66 6.94 -0.89
N LEU A 164 2.83 7.57 -1.05
CA LEU A 164 3.87 7.11 -2.00
C LEU A 164 4.39 5.71 -1.68
N LEU A 165 4.64 5.41 -0.39
CA LEU A 165 5.19 4.14 0.05
C LEU A 165 4.27 2.96 -0.30
N ARG A 166 2.98 3.05 0.04
CA ARG A 166 2.01 1.96 -0.24
C ARG A 166 1.78 1.75 -1.73
N ARG A 167 1.81 2.82 -2.52
CA ARG A 167 1.72 2.74 -3.99
C ARG A 167 2.94 2.05 -4.57
N LEU A 168 4.13 2.35 -4.07
CA LEU A 168 5.37 1.69 -4.48
C LEU A 168 5.37 0.19 -4.12
N GLU A 169 4.95 -0.16 -2.90
CA GLU A 169 4.78 -1.57 -2.50
C GLU A 169 3.79 -2.30 -3.42
N SER A 170 2.67 -1.67 -3.77
CA SER A 170 1.70 -2.25 -4.70
C SER A 170 2.23 -2.42 -6.13
N SER A 171 3.07 -1.49 -6.61
CA SER A 171 3.66 -1.59 -7.95
C SER A 171 4.77 -2.64 -8.00
N LEU A 172 5.46 -2.91 -6.89
CA LEU A 172 6.42 -4.00 -6.81
C LEU A 172 5.74 -5.37 -6.82
N GLN A 173 4.60 -5.54 -6.14
CA GLN A 173 3.77 -6.75 -6.28
C GLN A 173 3.29 -6.94 -7.72
N TRP A 174 2.94 -5.86 -8.42
CA TRP A 174 2.62 -5.90 -9.84
C TRP A 174 3.79 -6.42 -10.68
N VAL A 175 5.02 -5.94 -10.43
CA VAL A 175 6.22 -6.41 -11.12
C VAL A 175 6.44 -7.90 -10.90
N GLU A 176 6.34 -8.36 -9.66
CA GLU A 176 6.52 -9.78 -9.29
C GLU A 176 5.54 -10.67 -10.05
N ASP A 177 4.24 -10.38 -9.96
CA ASP A 177 3.21 -11.17 -10.65
C ASP A 177 3.29 -11.04 -12.17
N ALA A 178 3.64 -9.87 -12.72
CA ALA A 178 3.76 -9.70 -14.17
C ALA A 178 4.96 -10.47 -14.73
N GLU A 179 6.10 -10.50 -14.03
CA GLU A 179 7.27 -11.27 -14.45
C GLU A 179 7.08 -12.78 -14.27
N GLU A 180 6.48 -13.23 -13.15
CA GLU A 180 6.15 -14.65 -12.90
C GLU A 180 5.34 -15.23 -14.07
N HIS A 181 4.38 -14.45 -14.57
CA HIS A 181 3.45 -14.88 -15.61
C HIS A 181 3.84 -14.39 -17.02
N GLN A 182 5.03 -13.78 -17.18
CA GLN A 182 5.53 -13.21 -18.45
C GLN A 182 4.52 -12.29 -19.14
N HIS A 183 3.78 -11.51 -18.35
CA HIS A 183 2.72 -10.65 -18.83
C HIS A 183 3.28 -9.41 -19.55
N THR A 184 2.60 -8.95 -20.60
CA THR A 184 3.01 -7.80 -21.42
C THR A 184 3.16 -6.50 -20.63
N SER A 185 2.39 -6.37 -19.55
CA SER A 185 2.39 -5.21 -18.66
C SER A 185 3.62 -5.10 -17.73
N ALA A 186 4.52 -6.09 -17.72
CA ALA A 186 5.72 -6.07 -16.84
C ALA A 186 6.57 -4.82 -17.04
N LEU A 187 6.75 -4.36 -18.29
CA LEU A 187 7.50 -3.15 -18.60
C LEU A 187 6.87 -1.89 -18.00
N ASP A 188 5.55 -1.78 -18.07
CA ASP A 188 4.79 -0.67 -17.46
C ASP A 188 4.90 -0.72 -15.93
N ALA A 189 4.85 -1.92 -15.35
CA ALA A 189 4.98 -2.12 -13.91
C ALA A 189 6.35 -1.65 -13.39
N TYR A 190 7.43 -1.98 -14.13
CA TYR A 190 8.77 -1.50 -13.83
C TYR A 190 8.87 0.02 -13.95
N ALA A 191 8.36 0.60 -15.03
CA ALA A 191 8.37 2.05 -15.23
C ALA A 191 7.65 2.78 -14.09
N GLN A 192 6.46 2.31 -13.72
CA GLN A 192 5.67 2.89 -12.62
C GLN A 192 6.38 2.75 -11.27
N SER A 193 7.02 1.61 -11.01
CA SER A 193 7.76 1.35 -9.77
C SER A 193 9.00 2.24 -9.64
N LEU A 194 9.78 2.40 -10.72
CA LEU A 194 10.95 3.28 -10.72
C LEU A 194 10.54 4.75 -10.53
N GLN A 195 9.45 5.20 -11.16
CA GLN A 195 8.92 6.54 -10.96
C GLN A 195 8.47 6.79 -9.51
N LEU A 196 7.78 5.83 -8.90
CA LEU A 196 7.32 5.92 -7.51
C LEU A 196 8.50 5.88 -6.52
N LEU A 197 9.52 5.06 -6.81
CA LEU A 197 10.75 4.99 -6.02
C LEU A 197 11.50 6.33 -6.05
N ASP A 198 11.66 6.93 -7.22
CA ASP A 198 12.31 8.24 -7.36
C ASP A 198 11.53 9.33 -6.62
N SER A 199 10.20 9.32 -6.75
CA SER A 199 9.31 10.25 -6.04
C SER A 199 9.41 10.09 -4.51
N HIS A 200 9.44 8.85 -4.02
CA HIS A 200 9.57 8.56 -2.59
C HIS A 200 10.94 9.00 -2.03
N ILE A 201 12.03 8.67 -2.74
CA ILE A 201 13.37 9.09 -2.32
C ILE A 201 13.47 10.62 -2.36
N SER A 202 12.99 11.27 -3.41
CA SER A 202 12.99 12.74 -3.53
C SER A 202 12.18 13.44 -2.44
N ALA A 203 11.08 12.82 -1.98
CA ALA A 203 10.28 13.30 -0.87
C ALA A 203 10.95 13.08 0.50
N THR A 204 12.04 12.32 0.62
CA THR A 204 12.73 12.12 1.90
C THR A 204 13.79 13.20 2.17
N ALA A 205 13.67 13.84 3.34
CA ALA A 205 14.29 15.13 3.62
C ALA A 205 15.81 15.14 3.75
N SER A 206 16.41 14.08 4.31
CA SER A 206 17.86 14.03 4.54
C SER A 206 18.55 13.04 3.60
N VAL A 207 19.83 13.28 3.31
CA VAL A 207 20.68 12.35 2.53
C VAL A 207 20.72 10.97 3.22
N SER A 208 20.81 10.94 4.55
CA SER A 208 20.82 9.71 5.34
C SER A 208 19.49 8.96 5.26
N SER A 209 18.36 9.68 5.35
CA SER A 209 17.03 9.10 5.23
C SER A 209 16.77 8.57 3.81
N ARG A 210 17.26 9.26 2.77
CA ARG A 210 17.22 8.79 1.38
C ARG A 210 17.98 7.48 1.19
N HIS A 211 19.19 7.42 1.73
CA HIS A 211 20.01 6.21 1.67
C HIS A 211 19.35 5.04 2.41
N GLN A 212 18.73 5.29 3.57
CA GLN A 212 18.00 4.28 4.32
C GLN A 212 16.73 3.83 3.60
N ALA A 213 15.93 4.75 3.05
CA ALA A 213 14.74 4.44 2.28
C ALA A 213 15.06 3.55 1.07
N ARG A 214 16.15 3.83 0.33
CA ARG A 214 16.57 3.02 -0.82
C ARG A 214 16.91 1.56 -0.46
N LYS A 215 17.46 1.32 0.74
CA LYS A 215 17.82 -0.04 1.20
C LYS A 215 16.62 -0.95 1.42
N HIS A 216 15.43 -0.38 1.62
CA HIS A 216 14.21 -1.15 1.82
C HIS A 216 13.60 -1.68 0.51
N PHE A 217 14.16 -1.31 -0.66
CA PHE A 217 13.65 -1.72 -1.96
C PHE A 217 14.68 -2.52 -2.78
N PRO A 218 14.23 -3.40 -3.70
CA PRO A 218 15.12 -4.28 -4.46
C PRO A 218 16.30 -3.52 -5.09
N PRO A 219 17.56 -3.92 -4.86
CA PRO A 219 18.71 -3.24 -5.44
C PRO A 219 18.70 -3.34 -6.97
N ASP A 220 18.25 -4.47 -7.51
CA ASP A 220 18.33 -4.83 -8.92
C ASP A 220 17.11 -4.37 -9.74
N LEU A 221 16.20 -3.58 -9.17
CA LEU A 221 14.94 -3.17 -9.82
C LEU A 221 15.16 -2.59 -11.22
N SER A 222 16.14 -1.70 -11.37
CA SER A 222 16.52 -1.08 -12.64
C SER A 222 17.16 -2.03 -13.64
N VAL A 223 17.97 -2.98 -13.15
CA VAL A 223 18.62 -4.00 -13.98
C VAL A 223 17.57 -4.97 -14.50
N ASN A 224 16.64 -5.39 -13.65
CA ASN A 224 15.53 -6.26 -14.03
C ASN A 224 14.58 -5.55 -15.02
N ALA A 225 14.29 -4.25 -14.81
CA ALA A 225 13.54 -3.44 -15.76
C ALA A 225 14.22 -3.37 -17.14
N ALA A 226 15.54 -3.15 -17.16
CA ALA A 226 16.30 -3.14 -18.41
C ALA A 226 16.33 -4.50 -19.10
N SER A 227 16.47 -5.59 -18.33
CA SER A 227 16.38 -6.95 -18.85
C SER A 227 15.01 -7.22 -19.47
N CYS A 228 13.93 -6.81 -18.82
CA CYS A 228 12.57 -6.90 -19.34
C CYS A 228 12.42 -6.10 -20.65
N ALA A 229 12.91 -4.87 -20.70
CA ALA A 229 12.89 -4.02 -21.90
C ALA A 229 13.64 -4.67 -23.08
N LEU A 230 14.83 -5.24 -22.83
CA LEU A 230 15.60 -5.96 -23.85
C LEU A 230 14.87 -7.19 -24.39
N ARG A 231 14.20 -7.97 -23.53
CA ARG A 231 13.38 -9.12 -23.97
C ARG A 231 12.22 -8.70 -24.85
N GLN A 232 11.66 -7.51 -24.63
CA GLN A 232 10.60 -6.93 -25.46
C GLN A 232 11.14 -6.20 -26.71
N GLY A 233 12.46 -6.15 -26.91
CA GLY A 233 13.10 -5.48 -28.05
C GLY A 233 13.24 -3.97 -27.91
N ASP A 234 12.91 -3.39 -26.76
CA ASP A 234 13.01 -1.95 -26.49
C ASP A 234 14.36 -1.58 -25.87
N VAL A 235 15.37 -1.46 -26.73
CA VAL A 235 16.74 -1.11 -26.32
C VAL A 235 16.81 0.31 -25.74
N CYS A 236 15.99 1.23 -26.22
CA CYS A 236 15.97 2.61 -25.73
C CYS A 236 15.52 2.66 -24.27
N ARG A 237 14.38 2.03 -23.94
CA ARG A 237 13.93 1.94 -22.54
C ARG A 237 14.90 1.15 -21.67
N ALA A 238 15.57 0.14 -22.20
CA ALA A 238 16.59 -0.60 -21.45
C ALA A 238 17.73 0.32 -20.98
N VAL A 239 18.23 1.18 -21.87
CA VAL A 239 19.25 2.18 -21.53
C VAL A 239 18.70 3.18 -20.52
N GLU A 240 17.49 3.69 -20.71
CA GLU A 240 16.85 4.61 -19.76
C GLU A 240 16.76 4.02 -18.35
N PHE A 241 16.31 2.76 -18.21
CA PHE A 241 16.23 2.08 -16.92
C PHE A 241 17.59 1.83 -16.31
N LEU A 242 18.60 1.46 -17.12
CA LEU A 242 19.96 1.34 -16.63
C LEU A 242 20.50 2.69 -16.16
N GLU A 243 20.24 3.80 -16.84
CA GLU A 243 20.69 5.13 -16.39
C GLU A 243 19.96 5.58 -15.12
N GLN A 244 18.64 5.34 -15.02
CA GLN A 244 17.86 5.55 -13.79
C GLN A 244 18.42 4.72 -12.62
N GLY A 245 18.85 3.49 -12.89
CA GLY A 245 19.43 2.57 -11.93
C GLY A 245 20.87 2.83 -11.54
N ARG A 246 21.69 3.21 -12.53
CA ARG A 246 23.13 3.42 -12.39
C ARG A 246 23.42 4.68 -11.64
N ALA A 247 22.52 5.67 -11.68
CA ALA A 247 22.56 6.93 -10.96
C ALA A 247 23.91 7.25 -10.30
N PRO A 248 24.98 7.47 -11.09
CA PRO A 248 26.19 8.10 -10.58
C PRO A 248 25.89 9.55 -10.13
N HIS A 249 24.69 10.06 -10.46
CA HIS A 249 24.14 11.36 -10.14
C HIS A 249 23.59 11.52 -8.70
N TRP A 250 23.26 10.44 -7.98
CA TRP A 250 23.06 10.52 -6.52
C TRP A 250 24.34 11.02 -5.82
N ALA A 251 25.52 10.78 -6.42
CA ALA A 251 26.82 11.22 -5.93
C ALA A 251 27.16 12.69 -6.29
N GLN A 252 26.47 13.30 -7.27
CA GLN A 252 26.63 14.73 -7.61
C GLN A 252 25.57 15.62 -6.94
N ILE A 253 24.33 15.15 -6.76
CA ILE A 253 23.26 15.90 -6.06
C ILE A 253 23.52 15.99 -4.55
N ALA A 254 24.21 15.01 -3.96
CA ALA A 254 24.73 15.08 -2.59
C ALA A 254 25.88 16.09 -2.41
N ARG A 255 26.48 16.61 -3.50
CA ARG A 255 27.66 17.50 -3.44
C ARG A 255 27.35 19.01 -3.59
N PHE A 256 26.12 19.41 -3.98
CA PHE A 256 25.81 20.83 -4.27
C PHE A 256 24.50 21.40 -3.68
N ARG A 257 23.78 20.71 -2.79
CA ARG A 257 22.66 21.32 -2.06
C ARG A 257 22.85 21.16 -0.56
N THR A 258 22.93 22.28 0.14
CA THR A 258 22.93 22.38 1.61
C THR A 258 21.82 21.49 2.16
N SER A 259 22.13 20.69 3.18
CA SER A 259 21.13 19.91 3.90
C SER A 259 20.01 20.87 4.38
N LEU A 260 18.77 20.40 4.52
CA LEU A 260 17.72 21.19 5.15
C LEU A 260 18.12 21.64 6.57
N ASP A 261 19.01 20.89 7.21
CA ASP A 261 19.61 21.24 8.50
C ASP A 261 20.68 22.34 8.37
N ASP A 262 21.39 22.41 7.23
CA ASP A 262 22.35 23.47 6.91
C ASP A 262 21.67 24.77 6.45
N LEU A 263 20.49 24.67 5.83
CA LEU A 263 19.67 25.84 5.48
C LEU A 263 19.17 26.56 6.73
N ARG A 264 18.82 25.79 7.77
CA ARG A 264 18.36 26.31 9.06
C ARG A 264 19.45 27.06 9.82
N SER A 265 20.73 26.71 9.62
CA SER A 265 21.85 27.39 10.27
C SER A 265 22.30 28.65 9.54
N ARG A 266 21.91 28.84 8.28
CA ARG A 266 22.37 29.95 7.42
C ARG A 266 21.35 31.07 7.23
N ASP A 267 20.05 30.79 7.31
CA ASP A 267 19.00 31.80 7.12
C ASP A 267 17.75 31.52 7.99
N PRO A 268 17.39 32.40 8.93
CA PRO A 268 16.14 32.30 9.70
C PRO A 268 14.87 32.29 8.84
N CYS A 269 14.88 32.92 7.65
CA CYS A 269 13.75 32.91 6.72
C CYS A 269 13.60 31.57 5.97
N ALA A 270 14.68 30.78 5.87
CA ALA A 270 14.64 29.44 5.28
C ALA A 270 13.89 28.43 6.17
N GLU A 271 13.62 28.76 7.44
CA GLU A 271 12.88 27.90 8.36
C GLU A 271 11.44 27.64 7.89
N VAL A 272 10.80 28.62 7.26
CA VAL A 272 9.44 28.47 6.69
C VAL A 272 9.43 27.51 5.51
N LEU A 273 10.44 27.57 4.63
CA LEU A 273 10.58 26.68 3.49
C LEU A 273 10.94 25.25 3.92
N VAL A 274 11.86 25.11 4.88
CA VAL A 274 12.23 23.83 5.47
C VAL A 274 11.03 23.19 6.17
N LYS A 275 10.24 23.98 6.90
CA LYS A 275 9.01 23.52 7.54
C LYS A 275 7.98 23.07 6.50
N ARG A 276 7.69 23.89 5.48
CA ARG A 276 6.75 23.53 4.40
C ARG A 276 7.19 22.28 3.64
N PHE A 277 8.49 22.13 3.37
CA PHE A 277 9.03 20.93 2.75
C PHE A 277 8.83 19.70 3.65
N ARG A 278 9.19 19.78 4.94
CA ARG A 278 9.00 18.67 5.88
C ARG A 278 7.52 18.31 6.05
N ASP A 279 6.64 19.30 6.11
CA ASP A 279 5.20 19.11 6.24
C ASP A 279 4.66 18.37 5.00
N LEU A 280 4.99 18.82 3.79
CA LEU A 280 4.61 18.15 2.54
C LEU A 280 5.21 16.74 2.41
N SER A 281 6.49 16.57 2.73
CA SER A 281 7.16 15.27 2.73
C SER A 281 6.56 14.29 3.73
N ALA A 282 6.23 14.76 4.93
CA ALA A 282 5.57 13.97 5.95
C ALA A 282 4.16 13.58 5.50
N MET A 283 3.44 14.48 4.84
CA MET A 283 2.13 14.21 4.27
C MET A 283 2.22 13.22 3.10
N LEU A 284 3.12 13.39 2.13
CA LEU A 284 3.26 12.47 0.99
C LEU A 284 3.64 11.04 1.40
N ASN A 285 4.40 10.90 2.48
CA ASN A 285 4.80 9.59 3.03
C ASN A 285 3.76 9.00 3.99
N ARG A 286 2.91 9.82 4.61
CA ARG A 286 1.80 9.33 5.43
C ARG A 286 0.61 9.03 4.52
N PRO A 287 -0.01 7.83 4.60
CA PRO A 287 -1.35 7.67 4.04
C PRO A 287 -2.26 8.72 4.71
N ALA A 288 -3.26 9.25 3.98
CA ALA A 288 -4.30 10.04 4.64
C ALA A 288 -4.80 9.21 5.84
N HIS A 289 -4.72 9.79 7.04
CA HIS A 289 -4.64 9.06 8.31
C HIS A 289 -5.67 7.91 8.40
N THR A 290 -5.20 6.70 8.68
CA THR A 290 -6.07 5.57 9.07
C THR A 290 -6.11 5.32 10.58
N SER A 291 -5.42 6.11 11.40
CA SER A 291 -5.67 6.14 12.85
C SER A 291 -6.88 7.05 13.11
N PHE A 292 -8.07 6.50 12.89
CA PHE A 292 -9.30 7.17 13.24
C PHE A 292 -9.43 7.20 14.75
N ASP A 293 -9.05 8.33 15.34
CA ASP A 293 -9.55 8.74 16.64
C ASP A 293 -11.06 8.99 16.49
N GLU A 294 -11.84 8.48 17.44
CA GLU A 294 -13.31 8.40 17.33
C GLU A 294 -13.92 9.82 17.16
N GLY A 295 -14.66 10.02 16.06
CA GLY A 295 -15.44 11.26 15.82
C GLY A 295 -15.43 11.84 14.41
N ARG A 296 -14.63 11.31 13.47
CA ARG A 296 -14.56 11.87 12.10
C ARG A 296 -15.58 11.24 11.14
N SER A 297 -16.44 12.08 10.54
CA SER A 297 -17.41 11.70 9.49
C SER A 297 -16.69 11.37 8.18
N ILE A 298 -17.26 10.48 7.34
CA ILE A 298 -16.78 10.14 5.99
C ILE A 298 -16.49 11.40 5.15
N THR A 299 -17.34 12.42 5.28
CA THR A 299 -17.20 13.69 4.55
C THR A 299 -15.89 14.42 4.87
N MET A 300 -15.41 14.30 6.11
CA MET A 300 -14.13 14.87 6.55
C MET A 300 -12.95 14.09 5.96
N VAL A 301 -13.07 12.78 5.83
CA VAL A 301 -12.04 11.91 5.24
C VAL A 301 -11.94 12.13 3.73
N GLU A 302 -13.07 12.31 3.06
CA GLU A 302 -13.14 12.66 1.64
C GLU A 302 -12.54 14.05 1.40
N ALA A 303 -12.81 15.02 2.28
CA ALA A 303 -12.20 16.33 2.23
C ALA A 303 -10.67 16.28 2.45
N GLU A 304 -10.19 15.48 3.41
CA GLU A 304 -8.75 15.27 3.63
C GLU A 304 -8.09 14.58 2.43
N ALA A 305 -8.76 13.60 1.81
CA ALA A 305 -8.25 12.93 0.62
C ALA A 305 -8.27 13.83 -0.62
N GLN A 306 -9.26 14.72 -0.76
CA GLN A 306 -9.27 15.74 -1.81
C GLN A 306 -8.12 16.74 -1.60
N HIS A 307 -7.95 17.22 -0.37
CA HIS A 307 -6.85 18.09 -0.02
C HIS A 307 -5.49 17.43 -0.33
N TYR A 308 -5.35 16.13 -0.05
CA TYR A 308 -4.17 15.35 -0.39
C TYR A 308 -3.93 15.30 -1.92
N ARG A 309 -4.99 15.09 -2.73
CA ARG A 309 -4.88 15.09 -4.20
C ARG A 309 -4.37 16.43 -4.73
N ASP A 310 -4.95 17.53 -4.24
CA ASP A 310 -4.58 18.89 -4.67
C ASP A 310 -3.09 19.16 -4.37
N LEU A 311 -2.62 18.71 -3.20
CA LEU A 311 -1.21 18.83 -2.80
C LEU A 311 -0.26 17.96 -3.63
N VAL A 312 -0.64 16.72 -3.98
CA VAL A 312 0.14 15.87 -4.89
C VAL A 312 0.25 16.53 -6.27
N GLU A 313 -0.83 17.17 -6.74
CA GLU A 313 -0.81 17.90 -8.00
C GLU A 313 0.11 19.14 -7.93
N GLU A 314 0.09 19.88 -6.83
CA GLU A 314 1.01 20.99 -6.56
C GLU A 314 2.47 20.52 -6.52
N TRP A 315 2.75 19.38 -5.86
CA TRP A 315 4.07 18.76 -5.82
C TRP A 315 4.55 18.36 -7.22
N ASN A 316 3.72 17.66 -8.00
CA ASN A 316 4.10 17.25 -9.35
C ASN A 316 4.36 18.47 -10.25
N LYS A 317 3.55 19.52 -10.14
CA LYS A 317 3.76 20.79 -10.87
C LYS A 317 5.07 21.48 -10.47
N THR A 318 5.43 21.45 -9.20
CA THR A 318 6.68 22.07 -8.71
C THR A 318 7.92 21.24 -9.06
N PHE A 319 7.84 19.91 -8.96
CA PHE A 319 8.89 18.98 -9.36
C PHE A 319 9.21 19.07 -10.86
N VAL A 320 8.18 19.04 -11.72
CA VAL A 320 8.34 19.18 -13.18
C VAL A 320 8.92 20.56 -13.55
N LYS A 321 8.49 21.64 -12.88
CA LYS A 321 9.07 22.98 -13.10
C LYS A 321 10.54 23.09 -12.68
N GLN A 322 10.98 22.35 -11.66
CA GLN A 322 12.39 22.33 -11.23
C GLN A 322 13.27 21.49 -12.15
N LEU A 323 12.75 20.41 -12.74
CA LEU A 323 13.47 19.62 -13.76
C LEU A 323 13.60 20.38 -15.09
N ALA A 324 12.61 21.20 -15.47
CA ALA A 324 12.64 21.99 -16.71
C ALA A 324 13.59 23.21 -16.65
N LYS A 325 13.93 23.69 -15.45
CA LYS A 325 14.98 24.72 -15.28
C LYS A 325 16.32 24.02 -15.09
N GLY A 326 16.92 23.59 -16.19
CA GLY A 326 18.36 23.27 -16.22
C GLY A 326 19.18 24.48 -15.72
N PRO A 327 20.41 24.25 -15.23
CA PRO A 327 21.19 25.30 -14.58
C PRO A 327 21.43 26.46 -15.56
N SER A 328 20.83 27.61 -15.27
CA SER A 328 21.21 28.87 -15.88
C SER A 328 22.65 29.15 -15.46
N SER A 329 23.55 29.07 -16.42
CA SER A 329 24.95 29.48 -16.32
C SER A 329 25.05 30.91 -15.80
N SER A 330 25.68 31.08 -14.64
CA SER A 330 26.25 32.35 -14.18
C SER A 330 27.66 32.07 -13.66
#